data_AF-A0A924N2Z1-F1
#
_entry.id   AF-A0A924N2Z1-F1
#
_cell.length_a   1.000
_cell.length_b   1.000
_cell.length_c   1.000
_cell.angle_alpha   90.00
_cell.angle_beta   90.00
_cell.angle_gamma   90.00
#
_symmetry.space_group_name_H-M   'P 1'
#
loop_
_entity.id
_entity.type
_entity.pdbx_description
1 polymer ?
#
loop_
_entity_poly.entity_id
_entity_poly.type
_entity_poly.pdbx_seq_one_letter_code
_entity_poly.pdbx_strand_id
1 'polypeptide(L)'
;MSAPSILFVVDAGPTVGGGHVMRSLTLARALEAEGARCLFIVNPAGKAMLDAFGGEVSHVETYEITEPALVTCAADIARNYDAIVIDHYGLSADDHRRISDAPQNSTHPGEGRDEWNRGGRPTLVIDDLADRLLAADLVLDSGP
;
A
#
# COMPACT_ATOMS: atom_id res chain seq x y z
N MET A 1 4.41 13.73 -18.47
CA MET A 1 4.89 12.93 -17.33
C MET A 1 4.06 11.66 -17.28
N SER A 2 4.66 10.52 -16.92
CA SER A 2 3.88 9.27 -16.74
C SER A 2 2.98 9.39 -15.52
N ALA A 3 1.79 8.76 -15.55
CA ALA A 3 0.88 8.68 -14.41
C ALA A 3 1.54 7.96 -13.22
N PRO A 4 1.56 8.55 -12.01
CA PRO A 4 2.15 7.91 -10.83
C PRO A 4 1.51 6.56 -10.55
N SER A 5 2.30 5.53 -10.27
CA SER A 5 1.78 4.23 -9.81
C SER A 5 1.90 4.09 -8.30
N ILE A 6 0.80 3.75 -7.63
CA ILE A 6 0.72 3.67 -6.16
C ILE A 6 0.29 2.26 -5.73
N LEU A 7 1.06 1.64 -4.83
CA LEU A 7 0.77 0.33 -4.28
C LEU A 7 0.05 0.46 -2.94
N PHE A 8 -1.09 -0.21 -2.78
CA PHE A 8 -1.83 -0.33 -1.53
C PHE A 8 -1.61 -1.72 -0.94
N VAL A 9 -1.14 -1.80 0.30
CA VAL A 9 -1.01 -3.04 1.08
C VAL A 9 -2.05 -3.00 2.19
N VAL A 10 -3.14 -3.76 2.03
CA VAL A 10 -4.36 -3.58 2.83
C VAL A 10 -4.82 -4.91 3.40
N ASP A 11 -5.15 -4.91 4.70
CA ASP A 11 -5.75 -6.07 5.35
C ASP A 11 -7.28 -5.99 5.40
N ALA A 12 -7.94 -7.14 5.53
CA ALA A 12 -9.32 -7.23 5.95
C ALA A 12 -9.57 -8.61 6.57
N GLY A 13 -10.57 -8.73 7.42
CA GLY A 13 -10.91 -10.04 7.96
C GLY A 13 -11.80 -9.99 9.20
N PRO A 14 -12.15 -11.13 9.78
CA PRO A 14 -13.06 -11.18 10.92
C PRO A 14 -12.58 -10.39 12.14
N THR A 15 -11.26 -10.32 12.36
CA THR A 15 -10.65 -9.64 13.51
C THR A 15 -10.50 -8.14 13.31
N VAL A 16 -10.20 -7.69 12.07
CA VAL A 16 -9.91 -6.28 11.75
C VAL A 16 -11.10 -5.56 11.09
N GLY A 17 -12.08 -6.31 10.59
CA GLY A 17 -13.20 -5.80 9.81
C GLY A 17 -12.83 -5.46 8.36
N GLY A 18 -13.68 -4.68 7.70
CA GLY A 18 -13.47 -4.20 6.32
C GLY A 18 -13.06 -2.72 6.24
N GLY A 19 -12.82 -2.06 7.38
CA GLY A 19 -12.57 -0.62 7.45
C GLY A 19 -11.38 -0.17 6.62
N HIS A 20 -10.27 -0.90 6.70
CA HIS A 20 -9.05 -0.67 5.92
C HIS A 20 -9.33 -0.62 4.41
N VAL A 21 -10.09 -1.59 3.89
CA VAL A 21 -10.46 -1.63 2.46
C VAL A 21 -11.31 -0.43 2.08
N MET A 22 -12.30 -0.06 2.88
CA MET A 22 -13.21 1.04 2.54
C MET A 22 -12.50 2.40 2.53
N ARG A 23 -11.65 2.67 3.52
CA ARG A 23 -10.88 3.94 3.56
C ARG A 23 -9.80 3.97 2.48
N SER A 24 -9.11 2.85 2.27
CA SER A 24 -8.12 2.73 1.19
C SER A 24 -8.75 2.89 -0.20
N LEU A 25 -9.95 2.35 -0.45
CA LEU A 25 -10.70 2.58 -1.70
C LEU A 25 -11.07 4.06 -1.89
N THR A 26 -11.45 4.74 -0.81
CA THR A 26 -11.77 6.17 -0.86
C THR A 26 -10.54 6.98 -1.28
N LEU A 27 -9.38 6.70 -0.66
CA LEU A 27 -8.12 7.34 -1.00
C LEU A 27 -7.68 7.00 -2.44
N ALA A 28 -7.72 5.73 -2.83
CA ALA A 28 -7.34 5.28 -4.16
C ALA A 28 -8.15 5.98 -5.26
N ARG A 29 -9.47 6.10 -5.09
CA ARG A 29 -10.33 6.81 -6.04
C ARG A 29 -9.99 8.30 -6.15
N ALA A 30 -9.66 8.94 -5.03
CA ALA A 30 -9.23 10.33 -5.04
C ALA A 30 -7.90 10.49 -5.80
N LEU A 31 -6.94 9.59 -5.59
CA LEU A 31 -5.66 9.59 -6.30
C LEU A 31 -5.82 9.27 -7.80
N GLU A 32 -6.72 8.34 -8.16
CA GLU A 32 -7.05 8.02 -9.55
C GLU A 32 -7.72 9.19 -10.27
N ALA A 33 -8.56 9.96 -9.57
CA ALA A 33 -9.13 11.20 -10.10
C ALA A 33 -8.06 12.27 -10.40
N GLU A 34 -6.95 12.26 -9.66
CA GLU A 34 -5.76 13.08 -9.91
C GLU A 34 -4.78 12.44 -10.92
N GLY A 35 -5.17 11.32 -11.54
CA GLY A 35 -4.43 10.66 -12.62
C GLY A 35 -3.39 9.62 -12.17
N ALA A 36 -3.42 9.19 -10.91
CA ALA A 36 -2.61 8.05 -10.46
C ALA A 36 -3.20 6.71 -10.92
N ARG A 37 -2.39 5.65 -10.87
CA ARG A 37 -2.81 4.26 -11.05
C ARG A 37 -2.61 3.51 -9.76
N CYS A 38 -3.65 2.88 -9.23
CA CYS A 38 -3.58 2.16 -7.96
C CYS A 38 -3.60 0.64 -8.17
N LEU A 39 -2.78 -0.08 -7.39
CA LEU A 39 -2.85 -1.54 -7.27
C LEU A 39 -3.00 -1.90 -5.80
N PHE A 40 -3.93 -2.81 -5.49
CA PHE A 40 -4.10 -3.36 -4.15
C PHE A 40 -3.43 -4.73 -4.03
N ILE A 41 -2.76 -4.98 -2.92
CA ILE A 41 -2.44 -6.32 -2.42
C ILE A 41 -3.40 -6.60 -1.28
N VAL A 42 -4.20 -7.66 -1.42
CA VAL A 42 -5.23 -8.02 -0.45
C VAL A 42 -5.24 -9.51 -0.18
N ASN A 43 -5.60 -9.88 1.04
CA ASN A 43 -5.93 -11.26 1.39
C ASN A 43 -7.34 -11.64 0.84
N PRO A 44 -7.80 -12.90 1.02
CA PRO A 44 -9.09 -13.34 0.47
C PRO A 44 -10.30 -12.54 0.98
N ALA A 45 -10.28 -12.10 2.24
CA ALA A 45 -11.35 -11.27 2.79
C ALA A 45 -11.35 -9.86 2.18
N GLY A 46 -10.17 -9.28 1.96
CA GLY A 46 -10.02 -8.00 1.28
C GLY A 46 -10.45 -8.09 -0.17
N LYS A 47 -10.13 -9.18 -0.87
CA LYS A 47 -10.64 -9.46 -2.21
C LYS A 47 -12.17 -9.47 -2.24
N ALA A 48 -12.82 -10.17 -1.32
CA ALA A 48 -14.28 -10.21 -1.26
C ALA A 48 -14.89 -8.80 -1.10
N MET A 49 -14.23 -7.93 -0.31
CA MET A 49 -14.62 -6.52 -0.18
C MET A 49 -14.38 -5.73 -1.47
N LEU A 50 -13.26 -5.94 -2.17
CA LEU A 50 -12.99 -5.31 -3.47
C LEU A 50 -13.98 -5.77 -4.54
N ASP A 51 -14.36 -7.04 -4.57
CA ASP A 51 -15.37 -7.55 -5.51
C ASP A 51 -16.74 -6.91 -5.25
N ALA A 52 -17.08 -6.65 -3.98
CA ALA A 52 -18.35 -6.04 -3.59
C ALA A 52 -18.39 -4.51 -3.77
N PHE A 53 -17.27 -3.81 -3.50
CA PHE A 53 -17.25 -2.34 -3.36
C PHE A 53 -16.20 -1.64 -4.23
N GLY A 54 -15.21 -2.38 -4.74
CA GLY A 54 -14.02 -1.85 -5.40
C GLY A 54 -14.24 -1.38 -6.84
N GLY A 55 -15.27 -1.86 -7.53
CA GLY A 55 -15.50 -1.53 -8.95
C GLY A 55 -14.42 -2.14 -9.82
N GLU A 56 -13.70 -1.31 -10.59
CA GLU A 56 -12.65 -1.76 -11.53
C GLU A 56 -11.23 -1.65 -10.97
N VAL A 57 -11.08 -1.51 -9.65
CA VAL A 57 -9.77 -1.34 -9.03
C VAL A 57 -8.87 -2.57 -9.26
N SER A 58 -7.63 -2.32 -9.67
CA SER A 58 -6.67 -3.39 -9.89
C SER A 58 -6.21 -3.98 -8.55
N HIS A 59 -6.14 -5.30 -8.48
CA HIS A 59 -5.67 -5.99 -7.27
C HIS A 59 -4.90 -7.28 -7.58
N VAL A 60 -4.03 -7.65 -6.65
CA VAL A 60 -3.39 -8.95 -6.52
C VAL A 60 -3.95 -9.58 -5.25
N GLU A 61 -4.59 -10.73 -5.40
CA GLU A 61 -4.98 -11.56 -4.27
C GLU A 61 -3.75 -12.34 -3.79
N THR A 62 -3.45 -12.22 -2.50
CA THR A 62 -2.62 -13.19 -1.81
C THR A 62 -3.51 -14.30 -1.29
N TYR A 63 -3.10 -15.56 -1.47
CA TYR A 63 -3.68 -16.67 -0.70
C TYR A 63 -3.52 -16.42 0.81
N GLU A 64 -4.04 -17.32 1.65
CA GLU A 64 -3.69 -17.31 3.07
C GLU A 64 -2.17 -17.52 3.23
N ILE A 65 -1.47 -16.42 3.46
CA ILE A 65 -0.02 -16.37 3.66
C ILE A 65 0.29 -15.71 4.99
N THR A 66 1.47 -15.99 5.53
CA THR A 66 1.94 -15.36 6.76
C THR A 66 2.34 -13.90 6.50
N GLU A 67 2.33 -13.07 7.54
CA GLU A 67 2.76 -11.67 7.43
C GLU A 67 4.18 -11.52 6.83
N PRO A 68 5.19 -12.33 7.20
CA PRO A 68 6.50 -12.26 6.53
C PRO A 68 6.47 -12.56 5.03
N ALA A 69 5.59 -13.48 4.61
CA ALA A 69 5.40 -13.78 3.19
C ALA A 69 4.69 -12.63 2.47
N LEU A 70 3.72 -11.98 3.11
CA LEU A 70 3.08 -10.77 2.62
C LEU A 70 4.09 -9.63 2.44
N VAL A 71 4.93 -9.38 3.44
CA VAL A 71 6.00 -8.36 3.38
C VAL A 71 6.94 -8.62 2.20
N THR A 72 7.33 -9.88 1.99
CA THR A 72 8.19 -10.27 0.86
C THR A 72 7.50 -9.99 -0.47
N CYS A 73 6.24 -10.41 -0.62
CA CYS A 73 5.45 -10.17 -1.83
C CYS A 73 5.26 -8.68 -2.11
N ALA A 74 4.90 -7.90 -1.09
CA ALA A 74 4.71 -6.46 -1.19
C ALA A 74 6.00 -5.73 -1.56
N ALA A 75 7.13 -6.10 -0.92
CA ALA A 75 8.44 -5.54 -1.23
C ALA A 75 8.84 -5.79 -2.69
N ASP A 76 8.60 -6.99 -3.22
CA ASP A 76 8.88 -7.35 -4.61
C ASP A 76 8.02 -6.57 -5.61
N ILE A 77 6.70 -6.49 -5.36
CA ILE A 77 5.77 -5.75 -6.22
C ILE A 77 6.11 -4.27 -6.23
N ALA A 78 6.36 -3.70 -5.05
CA ALA A 78 6.62 -2.28 -4.86
C ALA A 78 7.79 -1.78 -5.72
N ARG A 79 8.72 -2.64 -6.15
CA ARG A 79 9.90 -2.25 -6.97
C ARG A 79 9.51 -1.59 -8.28
N ASN A 80 8.27 -1.78 -8.71
CA ASN A 80 7.66 -1.23 -9.92
C ASN A 80 6.60 -0.15 -9.63
N TYR A 81 6.64 0.46 -8.44
CA TYR A 81 5.71 1.51 -8.01
C TYR A 81 6.46 2.74 -7.52
N ASP A 82 5.82 3.90 -7.67
CA ASP A 82 6.37 5.20 -7.31
C ASP A 82 6.16 5.57 -5.84
N ALA A 83 5.08 5.07 -5.23
CA ALA A 83 4.72 5.30 -3.84
C ALA A 83 3.96 4.10 -3.25
N ILE A 84 3.90 4.05 -1.92
CA ILE A 84 3.28 2.94 -1.18
C ILE A 84 2.33 3.51 -0.13
N VAL A 85 1.15 2.88 -0.02
CA VAL A 85 0.18 3.06 1.05
C VAL A 85 0.07 1.75 1.80
N ILE A 86 0.23 1.79 3.12
CA ILE A 86 0.10 0.62 3.99
C ILE A 86 -1.06 0.87 4.96
N ASP A 87 -2.01 -0.04 4.98
CA ASP A 87 -3.20 0.00 5.84
C ASP A 87 -3.43 -1.40 6.44
N HIS A 88 -2.54 -1.77 7.37
CA HIS A 88 -2.44 -3.12 7.92
C HIS A 88 -1.84 -3.08 9.33
N TYR A 89 -2.66 -3.35 10.37
CA TYR A 89 -2.20 -3.29 11.77
C TYR A 89 -1.05 -4.26 12.09
N GLY A 90 -1.08 -5.46 11.50
CA GLY A 90 -0.06 -6.49 11.72
C GLY A 90 1.35 -6.15 11.22
N LEU A 91 1.51 -5.17 10.32
CA LEU A 91 2.83 -4.83 9.77
C LEU A 91 3.56 -3.86 10.69
N SER A 92 4.75 -4.23 11.16
CA SER A 92 5.57 -3.40 12.04
C SER A 92 6.29 -2.27 11.29
N ALA A 93 6.90 -1.33 12.02
CA ALA A 93 7.79 -0.33 11.43
C ALA A 93 8.94 -0.94 10.59
N ASP A 94 9.47 -2.10 11.00
CA ASP A 94 10.51 -2.78 10.23
C ASP A 94 9.96 -3.36 8.93
N ASP A 95 8.72 -3.83 8.94
CA ASP A 95 8.03 -4.34 7.75
C ASP A 95 7.68 -3.21 6.78
N HIS A 96 7.24 -2.06 7.30
CA HIS A 96 7.05 -0.86 6.49
C HIS A 96 8.35 -0.49 5.74
N ARG A 97 9.50 -0.46 6.44
CA ARG A 97 10.81 -0.19 5.82
C ARG A 97 11.20 -1.24 4.78
N ARG A 98 10.99 -2.53 5.08
CA ARG A 98 11.26 -3.60 4.10
C ARG A 98 10.46 -3.40 2.82
N ILE A 99 9.21 -2.98 2.95
CA ILE A 99 8.33 -2.71 1.81
C ILE A 99 8.73 -1.43 1.08
N SER A 100 9.10 -0.33 1.77
CA SER A 100 9.44 0.97 1.20
C SER A 100 10.85 1.07 0.61
N ASP A 101 11.80 0.33 1.15
CA ASP A 101 13.23 0.47 0.83
C ASP A 101 13.72 -0.57 -0.19
N ALA A 102 12.87 -1.49 -0.61
CA ALA A 102 13.19 -2.42 -1.69
C ALA A 102 13.68 -1.68 -2.96
N PRO A 103 14.81 -2.10 -3.55
CA PRO A 103 15.44 -1.37 -4.63
C PRO A 103 14.55 -1.33 -5.87
N GLN A 104 14.35 -0.12 -6.40
CA GLN A 104 13.53 0.12 -7.59
C GLN A 104 14.07 -0.65 -8.79
N ASN A 105 13.16 -1.17 -9.61
CA ASN A 105 13.52 -1.86 -10.84
C ASN A 105 14.09 -0.85 -11.84
N SER A 106 15.28 -1.12 -12.38
CA SER A 106 16.01 -0.21 -13.29
C SER A 106 15.27 0.09 -14.59
N THR A 107 14.25 -0.71 -14.93
CA THR A 107 13.39 -0.51 -16.11
C THR A 107 12.10 0.25 -15.82
N HIS A 108 11.83 0.64 -14.56
CA HIS A 108 10.63 1.40 -14.23
C HIS A 108 10.74 2.84 -14.78
N PRO A 109 9.79 3.30 -15.62
CA PRO A 109 9.83 4.65 -16.17
C PRO A 109 9.68 5.71 -15.07
N GLY A 110 10.80 6.26 -14.62
CA GLY A 110 10.90 7.28 -13.57
C GLY A 110 12.20 8.09 -13.68
N GLU A 111 12.71 8.28 -14.90
CA GLU A 111 13.85 9.16 -15.17
C GLU A 111 13.52 10.59 -14.72
N GLY A 112 14.27 11.15 -13.77
CA GLY A 112 14.15 12.54 -13.30
C GLY A 112 13.72 12.75 -11.83
N ARG A 113 13.67 11.71 -10.99
CA ARG A 113 13.41 11.82 -9.53
C ARG A 113 14.66 11.63 -8.67
N ASP A 114 15.81 11.95 -9.26
CA ASP A 114 17.16 11.62 -8.84
C ASP A 114 17.58 12.31 -7.52
N GLU A 115 16.85 13.35 -7.11
CA GLU A 115 17.09 14.07 -5.84
C GLU A 115 16.27 13.55 -4.65
N TRP A 116 15.09 12.94 -4.88
CA TRP A 116 14.22 12.40 -3.81
C TRP A 116 14.55 10.93 -3.47
N ASN A 117 15.14 10.19 -4.41
CA ASN A 117 15.29 8.73 -4.31
C ASN A 117 16.47 8.24 -3.44
N ARG A 118 16.99 9.06 -2.52
CA ARG A 118 18.06 8.65 -1.59
C ARG A 118 17.53 7.90 -0.35
N GLY A 119 16.22 7.88 -0.12
CA GLY A 119 15.59 7.45 1.14
C GLY A 119 14.56 6.32 1.07
N GLY A 120 14.45 5.57 -0.03
CA GLY A 120 13.34 4.64 -0.24
C GLY A 120 12.16 5.30 -0.96
N ARG A 121 11.08 4.56 -1.21
CA ARG A 121 9.88 5.11 -1.88
C ARG A 121 9.03 5.92 -0.89
N PRO A 122 8.44 7.05 -1.33
CA PRO A 122 7.41 7.75 -0.57
C PRO A 122 6.37 6.77 -0.01
N THR A 123 6.23 6.76 1.31
CA THR A 123 5.38 5.81 2.02
C THR A 123 4.40 6.55 2.92
N LEU A 124 3.12 6.21 2.76
CA LEU A 124 2.02 6.59 3.65
C LEU A 124 1.61 5.36 4.47
N VAL A 125 1.53 5.50 5.78
CA VAL A 125 0.86 4.51 6.64
C VAL A 125 -0.45 5.09 7.17
N ILE A 126 -1.54 4.35 7.00
CA ILE A 126 -2.84 4.67 7.59
C ILE A 126 -3.00 3.85 8.86
N ASP A 127 -3.12 4.53 10.00
CA ASP A 127 -3.25 3.90 11.31
C ASP A 127 -4.08 4.83 12.20
N ASP A 128 -5.29 4.41 12.56
CA ASP A 128 -6.30 5.18 13.31
C ASP A 128 -6.14 5.09 14.83
N LEU A 129 -5.08 4.45 15.30
CA LEU A 129 -4.64 4.52 16.69
C LEU A 129 -3.35 5.35 16.79
N ALA A 130 -2.48 5.23 15.79
CA ALA A 130 -1.17 5.88 15.71
C ALA A 130 -0.34 5.77 17.01
N ASP A 131 -0.57 4.71 17.79
CA ASP A 131 -0.07 4.52 19.16
C ASP A 131 1.14 3.56 19.22
N ARG A 132 1.65 3.19 18.06
CA ARG A 132 2.79 2.30 17.86
C ARG A 132 3.84 2.96 16.98
N LEU A 133 5.04 2.38 16.93
CA LEU A 133 6.07 2.86 16.02
C LEU A 133 5.65 2.57 14.56
N LEU A 134 5.61 3.62 13.76
CA LEU A 134 5.36 3.58 12.32
C LEU A 134 6.59 4.12 11.58
N ALA A 135 6.90 3.55 10.42
CA ALA A 135 7.98 4.02 9.56
C ALA A 135 7.37 4.40 8.22
N ALA A 136 7.18 5.70 8.02
CA ALA A 136 6.53 6.28 6.87
C ALA A 136 7.01 7.73 6.70
N ASP A 137 6.90 8.27 5.49
CA ASP A 137 7.11 9.70 5.24
C ASP A 137 5.90 10.51 5.70
N LEU A 138 4.70 9.91 5.63
CA LEU A 138 3.45 10.46 6.12
C LEU A 138 2.67 9.39 6.90
N VAL A 139 2.10 9.79 8.03
CA VAL A 139 1.12 8.97 8.76
C VAL A 139 -0.23 9.66 8.67
N LEU A 140 -1.27 8.91 8.29
CA LEU A 140 -2.66 9.35 8.34
C LEU A 140 -3.36 8.65 9.49
N ASP A 141 -3.59 9.40 10.56
CA ASP A 141 -4.47 9.03 11.65
C ASP A 141 -5.90 9.45 11.31
N SER A 142 -6.79 8.48 11.19
CA SER A 142 -8.22 8.68 10.91
C SER A 142 -9.11 8.36 12.12
N GLY A 143 -8.50 8.19 13.29
CA GLY A 143 -9.20 8.00 14.55
C GLY A 143 -10.10 9.20 14.92
N PRO A 144 -11.08 8.98 15.82
CA PRO A 144 -12.00 10.01 16.29
C PRO A 144 -11.35 11.10 17.16
#